data_AF-A0A944UFG8-F1
#
_entry.id   AF-A0A944UFG8-F1
#
_cell.length_a   1.000
_cell.length_b   1.000
_cell.length_c   1.000
_cell.angle_alpha   90.00
_cell.angle_beta   90.00
_cell.angle_gamma   90.00
#
_symmetry.space_group_name_H-M   'P 1'
#
loop_
_entity.id
_entity.type
_entity.pdbx_description
1 polymer ?
#
loop_
_entity_poly.entity_id
_entity_poly.type
_entity_poly.pdbx_seq_one_letter_code
_entity_poly.pdbx_strand_id
1 'polypeptide(L)'
;MMKVNDFLKYEITLKIDYDDYFRLIYDTKYLIEARLGANRTFIATKAVYGNSRKKAVQQAVQWFWKDFKGVLGSAHKVMTINDPYDEVVYDDDFACNDLGNKYLDETALLNLLEQANGDLARDQNEGSEKHPPNSVKRTKRRRKSNKQLTSRLSQTPGGTIYYKMTSISEKSKNTRPKMKMVKLSSKCLDKAIREVERRGLNKFEKFEVKSKPSRVTKRQEKQIA
;
A
#
# COMPACT_ATOMS: atom_id res chain seq x y z
N MET A 1 -3.96 37.23 7.15
CA MET A 1 -3.23 35.95 7.00
C MET A 1 -3.40 35.52 5.53
N MET A 2 -2.39 35.74 4.69
CA MET A 2 -2.50 35.47 3.25
C MET A 2 -2.58 33.96 3.01
N LYS A 3 -3.65 33.50 2.36
CA LYS A 3 -3.72 32.18 1.74
C LYS A 3 -2.90 32.26 0.45
N VAL A 4 -1.61 31.98 0.53
CA VAL A 4 -0.82 31.76 -0.68
C VAL A 4 -1.27 30.40 -1.21
N ASN A 5 -2.17 30.42 -2.21
CA ASN A 5 -2.38 29.25 -3.04
C ASN A 5 -1.09 29.10 -3.86
N ASP A 6 -0.11 28.39 -3.32
CA ASP A 6 1.08 28.05 -4.09
C ASP A 6 0.64 27.16 -5.25
N PHE A 7 0.53 27.77 -6.42
CA PHE A 7 0.31 27.10 -7.69
C PHE A 7 1.65 26.52 -8.13
N LEU A 8 1.98 25.37 -7.54
CA LEU A 8 3.14 24.57 -7.90
C LEU A 8 3.01 24.16 -9.37
N LYS A 9 4.13 24.25 -10.10
CA LYS A 9 4.19 23.96 -11.53
C LYS A 9 4.62 22.49 -11.72
N TYR A 10 3.79 21.74 -12.43
CA TYR A 10 4.08 20.39 -12.88
C TYR A 10 4.17 20.38 -14.39
N GLU A 11 4.94 19.45 -14.93
CA GLU A 11 5.12 19.25 -16.35
C GLU A 11 4.59 17.87 -16.74
N ILE A 12 3.67 17.87 -17.69
CA ILE A 12 3.16 16.68 -18.34
C ILE A 12 4.00 16.45 -19.58
N THR A 13 4.49 15.23 -19.75
CA THR A 13 5.17 14.78 -20.96
C THR A 13 4.30 13.73 -21.65
N LEU A 14 4.08 13.88 -22.95
CA LEU A 14 3.44 12.90 -23.81
C LEU A 14 4.49 12.30 -24.75
N LYS A 15 4.59 10.97 -24.77
CA LYS A 15 5.41 10.19 -25.71
C LYS A 15 4.49 9.59 -26.77
N ILE A 16 4.52 10.14 -27.97
CA ILE A 16 3.58 9.84 -29.06
C ILE A 16 4.31 9.13 -30.18
N ASP A 17 3.74 8.04 -30.68
CA ASP A 17 4.33 7.32 -31.81
C ASP A 17 4.27 8.13 -33.10
N TYR A 18 5.23 7.90 -33.99
CA TYR A 18 5.39 8.65 -35.24
C TYR A 18 4.09 8.72 -36.05
N ASP A 19 3.43 7.58 -36.26
CA ASP A 19 2.23 7.50 -37.11
C ASP A 19 1.03 8.23 -36.48
N ASP A 20 0.89 8.16 -35.16
CA ASP A 20 -0.20 8.81 -34.44
C ASP A 20 0.01 10.34 -34.36
N TYR A 21 1.26 10.79 -34.30
CA TYR A 21 1.60 12.21 -34.32
C TYR A 21 1.06 12.90 -35.58
N PHE A 22 1.37 12.36 -36.78
CA PHE A 22 0.95 12.97 -38.04
C PHE A 22 -0.56 12.92 -38.27
N ARG A 23 -1.26 11.96 -37.65
CA ARG A 23 -2.72 11.93 -37.64
C ARG A 23 -3.33 13.08 -36.83
N LEU A 24 -2.66 13.50 -35.76
CA LEU A 24 -3.22 14.42 -34.76
C LEU A 24 -2.65 15.84 -34.80
N ILE A 25 -1.55 16.07 -35.54
CA ILE A 25 -0.79 17.34 -35.52
C ILE A 25 -1.66 18.57 -35.84
N TYR A 26 -2.69 18.42 -36.67
CA TYR A 26 -3.60 19.51 -37.05
C TYR A 26 -4.80 19.66 -36.11
N ASP A 27 -5.09 18.65 -35.29
CA ASP A 27 -6.26 18.65 -34.40
C ASP A 27 -5.97 19.31 -33.05
N THR A 28 -4.70 19.30 -32.62
CA THR A 28 -4.32 19.82 -31.29
C THR A 28 -3.07 20.69 -31.35
N LYS A 29 -3.19 21.93 -30.86
CA LYS A 29 -2.09 22.91 -30.82
C LYS A 29 -0.84 22.38 -30.10
N TYR A 30 -1.01 21.52 -29.10
CA TYR A 30 0.08 21.00 -28.27
C TYR A 30 1.02 20.05 -29.02
N LEU A 31 0.60 19.49 -30.15
CA LEU A 31 1.45 18.63 -30.96
C LEU A 31 2.36 19.41 -31.90
N ILE A 32 2.03 20.65 -32.22
CA ILE A 32 2.88 21.51 -33.07
C ILE A 32 4.23 21.77 -32.39
N GLU A 33 4.24 21.84 -31.06
CA GLU A 33 5.45 22.07 -30.26
C GLU A 33 6.22 20.77 -29.95
N ALA A 34 5.69 19.62 -30.34
CA ALA A 34 6.32 18.34 -30.07
C ALA A 34 7.65 18.21 -30.81
N ARG A 35 8.66 17.68 -30.14
CA ARG A 35 10.00 17.45 -30.71
C ARG A 35 10.20 15.96 -30.96
N LEU A 36 10.83 15.63 -32.10
CA LEU A 36 11.19 14.25 -32.39
C LEU A 36 12.30 13.81 -31.42
N GLY A 37 11.99 12.82 -30.59
CA GLY A 37 12.93 12.19 -29.67
C GLY A 37 13.57 10.93 -30.25
N ALA A 38 14.26 10.19 -29.38
CA ALA A 38 14.80 8.88 -29.72
C ALA A 38 13.67 7.90 -30.15
N ASN A 39 14.02 6.86 -30.89
CA ASN A 39 13.08 5.80 -31.32
C ASN A 39 11.88 6.27 -32.14
N ARG A 40 12.00 7.40 -32.85
CA ARG A 40 10.93 7.99 -33.68
C ARG A 40 9.67 8.37 -32.88
N THR A 41 9.79 8.61 -31.58
CA THR A 41 8.66 9.09 -30.76
C THR A 41 8.69 10.61 -30.66
N PHE A 42 7.56 11.26 -30.86
CA PHE A 42 7.40 12.69 -30.60
C PHE A 42 7.13 12.94 -29.13
N ILE A 43 7.84 13.91 -28.56
CA ILE A 43 7.73 14.32 -27.17
C ILE A 43 7.05 15.69 -27.14
N ALA A 44 5.84 15.75 -26.59
CA ALA A 44 5.13 16.99 -26.32
C ALA A 44 5.12 17.28 -24.81
N THR A 45 5.36 18.54 -24.43
CA THR A 45 5.32 18.95 -23.03
C THR A 45 4.23 19.97 -22.78
N LYS A 46 3.64 19.92 -21.59
CA LYS A 46 2.62 20.87 -21.15
C LYS A 46 2.75 21.15 -19.67
N ALA A 47 2.79 22.44 -19.31
CA ALA A 47 2.74 22.85 -17.92
C ALA A 47 1.31 22.80 -17.36
N VAL A 48 1.18 22.32 -16.12
CA VAL A 48 -0.06 22.33 -15.33
C VAL A 48 0.25 22.87 -13.94
N TYR A 49 -0.70 23.63 -13.39
CA TYR A 49 -0.54 24.28 -12.10
C TYR A 49 -1.54 23.72 -11.09
N GLY A 50 -1.04 23.33 -9.93
CA GLY A 50 -1.83 22.74 -8.86
C GLY A 50 -1.18 22.97 -7.51
N ASN A 51 -1.93 22.75 -6.45
CA ASN A 51 -1.39 22.84 -5.09
C ASN A 51 -0.78 21.51 -4.60
N SER A 52 -0.84 20.46 -5.42
CA SER A 52 -0.32 19.12 -5.15
C SER A 52 -0.25 18.33 -6.46
N ARG A 53 0.65 17.37 -6.53
CA ARG A 53 0.76 16.43 -7.64
C ARG A 53 -0.56 15.71 -7.90
N LYS A 54 -1.30 15.37 -6.85
CA LYS A 54 -2.64 14.75 -6.96
C LYS A 54 -3.60 15.59 -7.80
N LYS A 55 -3.65 16.91 -7.60
CA LYS A 55 -4.49 17.80 -8.42
C LYS A 55 -3.92 17.95 -9.83
N ALA A 56 -2.59 18.01 -9.98
CA ALA A 56 -1.95 18.06 -11.28
C ALA A 56 -2.29 16.83 -12.13
N VAL A 57 -2.22 15.63 -11.56
CA VAL A 57 -2.61 14.37 -12.19
C VAL A 57 -4.09 14.38 -12.60
N GLN A 58 -4.97 14.87 -11.73
CA GLN A 58 -6.39 14.98 -12.06
C GLN A 58 -6.63 15.90 -13.28
N GLN A 59 -6.00 17.07 -13.30
CA GLN A 59 -6.10 18.01 -14.41
C GLN A 59 -5.48 17.44 -15.71
N ALA A 60 -4.34 16.75 -15.58
CA ALA A 60 -3.66 16.10 -16.70
C ALA A 60 -4.55 15.03 -17.37
N VAL A 61 -5.17 14.16 -16.56
CA VAL A 61 -6.08 13.13 -17.07
C VAL A 61 -7.31 13.75 -17.73
N GLN A 62 -7.91 14.78 -17.13
CA GLN A 62 -9.04 15.49 -17.74
C GLN A 62 -8.66 16.14 -19.08
N TRP A 63 -7.49 16.77 -19.13
CA TRP A 63 -6.95 17.34 -20.35
C TRP A 63 -6.72 16.28 -21.43
N PHE A 64 -6.10 15.16 -21.09
CA PHE A 64 -5.81 14.07 -22.01
C PHE A 64 -7.08 13.54 -22.68
N TRP A 65 -8.12 13.25 -21.89
CA TRP A 65 -9.38 12.73 -22.44
C TRP A 65 -10.17 13.77 -23.23
N LYS A 66 -10.11 15.05 -22.83
CA LYS A 66 -10.79 16.14 -23.53
C LYS A 66 -10.21 16.37 -24.93
N ASP A 67 -8.89 16.41 -25.03
CA ASP A 67 -8.22 16.82 -26.27
C ASP A 67 -7.97 15.63 -27.21
N PHE A 68 -7.61 14.46 -26.68
CA PHE A 68 -7.24 13.30 -27.51
C PHE A 68 -8.35 12.27 -27.68
N LYS A 69 -9.42 12.30 -26.86
CA LYS A 69 -10.62 11.44 -26.98
C LYS A 69 -10.32 9.93 -27.23
N GLY A 70 -9.19 9.43 -26.72
CA GLY A 70 -8.76 8.04 -26.88
C GLY A 70 -7.97 7.71 -28.15
N VAL A 71 -7.69 8.67 -29.04
CA VAL A 71 -6.90 8.43 -30.26
C VAL A 71 -5.47 7.96 -29.94
N LEU A 72 -4.86 8.54 -28.90
CA LEU A 72 -3.55 8.13 -28.38
C LEU A 72 -3.60 6.86 -27.51
N GLY A 73 -4.74 6.18 -27.43
CA GLY A 73 -4.93 5.03 -26.57
C GLY A 73 -4.93 5.38 -25.08
N SER A 74 -4.34 4.49 -24.27
CA SER A 74 -4.35 4.63 -22.80
C SER A 74 -3.35 5.67 -22.33
N ALA A 75 -3.82 6.63 -21.52
CA ALA A 75 -2.99 7.66 -20.90
C ALA A 75 -1.76 7.09 -20.17
N HIS A 76 -1.85 5.88 -19.60
CA HIS A 76 -0.75 5.29 -18.84
C HIS A 76 0.48 4.95 -19.71
N LYS A 77 0.26 4.64 -21.00
CA LYS A 77 1.34 4.30 -21.94
C LYS A 77 2.05 5.54 -22.47
N VAL A 78 1.32 6.64 -22.63
CA VAL A 78 1.76 7.83 -23.37
C VAL A 78 2.12 8.99 -22.45
N MET A 79 1.44 9.14 -21.31
CA MET A 79 1.53 10.31 -20.45
C MET A 79 2.32 10.04 -19.17
N THR A 80 3.28 10.91 -18.88
CA THR A 80 4.01 10.98 -17.61
C THR A 80 3.95 12.39 -17.04
N ILE A 81 4.06 12.52 -15.73
CA ILE A 81 4.00 13.77 -15.00
C ILE A 81 5.17 13.79 -14.02
N ASN A 82 5.95 14.86 -14.07
CA ASN A 82 7.10 15.00 -13.20
C ASN A 82 6.71 15.17 -11.71
N ASP A 83 7.70 15.03 -10.84
CA ASP A 83 7.56 15.29 -9.41
C ASP A 83 8.66 16.25 -8.93
N PRO A 84 8.58 17.55 -9.27
CA PRO A 84 9.65 18.51 -8.97
C PRO A 84 9.69 18.93 -7.49
N TYR A 85 8.73 18.47 -6.68
CA TYR A 85 8.60 18.81 -5.25
C TYR A 85 8.70 17.59 -4.34
N ASP A 86 9.15 16.45 -4.89
CA ASP A 86 9.35 15.19 -4.17
C ASP A 86 8.13 14.76 -3.32
N GLU A 87 6.92 14.92 -3.86
CA GLU A 87 5.68 14.52 -3.16
C GLU A 87 5.52 13.00 -3.11
N VAL A 88 6.13 12.27 -4.05
CA VAL A 88 6.04 10.81 -4.16
C VAL A 88 7.10 10.17 -3.28
N VAL A 89 6.74 9.96 -2.02
CA VAL A 89 7.59 9.32 -1.01
C VAL A 89 7.07 7.93 -0.67
N TYR A 90 7.97 6.94 -0.60
CA TYR A 90 7.59 5.61 -0.13
C TYR A 90 7.46 5.59 1.40
N ASP A 91 6.29 5.17 1.89
CA ASP A 91 6.02 4.92 3.30
C ASP A 91 5.25 3.59 3.51
N ASP A 92 5.05 3.22 4.78
CA ASP A 92 4.32 2.00 5.13
C ASP A 92 2.88 1.99 4.61
N ASP A 93 2.27 3.18 4.47
CA ASP A 93 0.90 3.39 4.02
C ASP A 93 0.76 3.67 2.52
N PHE A 94 1.86 3.52 1.77
CA PHE A 94 1.94 3.90 0.37
C PHE A 94 0.89 3.18 -0.46
N ALA A 95 0.07 3.96 -1.15
CA ALA A 95 -1.03 3.48 -1.96
C ALA A 95 -0.69 3.61 -3.45
N CYS A 96 -0.40 2.48 -4.11
CA CYS A 96 -0.08 2.45 -5.54
C CYS A 96 -1.21 3.00 -6.42
N ASN A 97 -2.46 2.96 -5.93
CA ASN A 97 -3.65 3.42 -6.63
C ASN A 97 -3.98 4.90 -6.37
N ASP A 98 -3.29 5.57 -5.43
CA ASP A 98 -3.54 6.99 -5.20
C ASP A 98 -3.13 7.82 -6.42
N LEU A 99 -3.91 8.84 -6.73
CA LEU A 99 -3.72 9.68 -7.90
C LEU A 99 -2.34 10.35 -7.88
N GLY A 100 -1.85 10.76 -6.70
CA GLY A 100 -0.52 11.36 -6.54
C GLY A 100 0.63 10.43 -6.95
N ASN A 101 0.40 9.11 -7.02
CA ASN A 101 1.42 8.10 -7.34
C ASN A 101 1.30 7.55 -8.77
N LYS A 102 0.39 8.10 -9.59
CA LYS A 102 0.16 7.67 -10.98
C LYS A 102 0.95 8.50 -11.99
N TYR A 103 1.18 7.92 -13.17
CA TYR A 103 1.87 8.55 -14.30
C TYR A 103 3.24 9.12 -13.89
N LEU A 104 4.02 8.36 -13.13
CA LEU A 104 5.35 8.81 -12.70
C LEU A 104 6.26 8.92 -13.93
N ASP A 105 7.07 9.99 -13.96
CA ASP A 105 8.21 10.05 -14.87
C ASP A 105 9.29 9.02 -14.47
N GLU A 106 10.27 8.81 -15.35
CA GLU A 106 11.29 7.79 -15.14
C GLU A 106 12.15 8.10 -13.91
N THR A 107 12.43 9.37 -13.65
CA THR A 107 13.20 9.84 -12.49
C THR A 107 12.50 9.58 -11.17
N ALA A 108 11.25 10.01 -11.00
CA ALA A 108 10.51 9.75 -9.77
C ALA A 108 10.24 8.26 -9.57
N LEU A 109 10.01 7.52 -10.66
CA LEU A 109 9.81 6.07 -10.59
C LEU A 109 11.07 5.36 -10.07
N LEU A 110 12.26 5.71 -10.57
CA LEU A 110 13.51 5.10 -10.12
C LEU A 110 13.78 5.40 -8.64
N ASN A 111 13.63 6.67 -8.24
CA ASN A 111 13.78 7.08 -6.84
C ASN A 111 12.82 6.31 -5.92
N LEU A 112 11.56 6.18 -6.32
CA LEU A 112 10.55 5.44 -5.56
C LEU A 112 10.89 3.95 -5.43
N LEU A 113 11.35 3.31 -6.50
CA LEU A 113 11.73 1.90 -6.49
C LEU A 113 12.97 1.63 -5.62
N GLU A 114 13.92 2.57 -5.60
CA GLU A 114 15.08 2.53 -4.72
C GLU A 114 14.67 2.63 -3.24
N GLN A 115 13.81 3.60 -2.91
CA GLN A 115 13.26 3.76 -1.55
C GLN A 115 12.48 2.53 -1.08
N ALA A 116 11.74 1.90 -1.99
CA ALA A 116 10.93 0.72 -1.67
C ALA A 116 11.74 -0.55 -1.42
N ASN A 117 13.03 -0.58 -1.77
CA ASN A 117 13.96 -1.69 -1.56
C ASN A 117 13.35 -3.08 -1.89
N GLY A 118 12.73 -3.19 -3.06
CA GLY A 118 12.13 -4.43 -3.56
C GLY A 118 10.68 -4.71 -3.12
N ASP A 119 10.04 -3.88 -2.31
CA ASP A 119 8.61 -4.02 -2.03
C ASP A 119 7.72 -3.58 -3.21
N LEU A 120 8.21 -2.63 -4.01
CA LEU A 120 7.56 -2.16 -5.24
C LEU A 120 8.30 -2.64 -6.49
N ALA A 121 7.53 -2.83 -7.56
CA ALA A 121 8.02 -3.05 -8.91
C ALA A 121 7.19 -2.24 -9.90
N ARG A 122 7.74 -1.97 -11.09
CA ARG A 122 6.99 -1.30 -12.17
C ARG A 122 5.78 -2.15 -12.56
N ASP A 123 4.62 -1.50 -12.72
CA ASP A 123 3.45 -2.20 -13.23
C ASP A 123 3.55 -2.30 -14.76
N GLN A 124 3.59 -3.54 -15.26
CA GLN A 124 3.61 -3.84 -16.69
C GLN A 124 2.29 -4.43 -17.18
N ASN A 125 1.28 -4.51 -16.31
CA ASN A 125 0.02 -5.12 -16.70
C ASN A 125 -0.76 -4.16 -17.61
N GLU A 126 -1.39 -4.69 -18.65
CA GLU A 126 -2.39 -3.95 -19.39
C GLU A 126 -3.66 -3.87 -18.52
N GLY A 127 -3.90 -2.70 -17.93
CA GLY A 127 -5.12 -2.48 -17.15
C GLY A 127 -6.37 -2.50 -18.04
N SER A 128 -7.53 -2.42 -17.40
CA SER A 128 -8.83 -2.33 -18.11
C SER A 128 -9.32 -0.89 -18.19
N GLU A 129 -10.31 -0.63 -19.02
CA GLU A 129 -10.92 0.70 -19.17
C GLU A 129 -11.40 1.28 -17.81
N LYS A 130 -12.03 0.44 -16.97
CA LYS A 130 -12.50 0.84 -15.63
C LYS A 130 -11.40 0.85 -14.57
N HIS A 131 -10.30 0.13 -14.82
CA HIS A 131 -9.18 -0.02 -13.90
C HIS A 131 -7.85 0.13 -14.66
N PRO A 132 -7.46 1.38 -14.99
CA PRO A 132 -6.21 1.64 -15.65
C PRO A 132 -5.04 1.18 -14.75
N PRO A 133 -3.92 0.76 -15.36
CA PRO A 133 -2.77 0.30 -14.59
C PRO A 133 -2.16 1.45 -13.77
N ASN A 134 -1.39 1.09 -12.74
CA ASN A 134 -0.70 2.07 -11.88
C ASN A 134 0.76 2.21 -12.33
N SER A 135 1.51 3.22 -11.87
CA SER A 135 2.94 3.32 -12.22
C SER A 135 3.74 2.16 -11.63
N VAL A 136 3.36 1.75 -10.42
CA VAL A 136 4.00 0.69 -9.63
C VAL A 136 2.95 -0.29 -9.10
N LYS A 137 3.40 -1.51 -8.85
CA LYS A 137 2.67 -2.55 -8.13
C LYS A 137 3.53 -3.09 -7.00
N ARG A 138 2.90 -3.58 -5.94
CA ARG A 138 3.62 -4.29 -4.88
C ARG A 138 4.07 -5.65 -5.38
N THR A 139 5.30 -6.04 -5.05
CA THR A 139 5.84 -7.37 -5.34
C THR A 139 5.17 -8.44 -4.47
N LYS A 140 4.81 -8.08 -3.24
CA LYS A 140 4.11 -8.93 -2.28
C LYS A 140 2.88 -8.24 -1.74
N ARG A 141 1.83 -9.01 -1.46
CA ARG A 141 0.62 -8.48 -0.82
C ARG A 141 0.95 -8.03 0.61
N ARG A 142 0.68 -6.75 0.92
CA ARG A 142 0.80 -6.20 2.28
C ARG A 142 -0.03 -7.04 3.26
N ARG A 143 0.62 -7.69 4.21
CA ARG A 143 -0.03 -8.38 5.33
C ARG A 143 -0.16 -7.39 6.48
N LYS A 144 -1.35 -6.84 6.66
CA LYS A 144 -1.64 -6.00 7.83
C LYS A 144 -1.59 -6.90 9.08
N SER A 145 -0.71 -6.59 10.02
CA SER A 145 -0.55 -7.36 11.25
C SER A 145 -1.72 -7.12 12.21
N ASN A 146 -2.00 -8.09 13.08
CA ASN A 146 -2.98 -7.90 14.14
C ASN A 146 -2.35 -7.04 15.24
N LYS A 147 -3.07 -6.02 15.71
CA LYS A 147 -2.68 -5.23 16.88
C LYS A 147 -2.91 -6.07 18.13
N GLN A 148 -1.87 -6.29 18.94
CA GLN A 148 -2.04 -6.93 20.25
C GLN A 148 -2.71 -5.92 21.19
N LEU A 149 -3.88 -6.24 21.73
CA LEU A 149 -4.57 -5.38 22.71
C LEU A 149 -4.14 -5.72 24.14
N THR A 150 -4.06 -7.01 24.45
CA THR A 150 -3.60 -7.55 25.75
C THR A 150 -2.84 -8.85 25.51
N SER A 151 -2.33 -9.52 26.55
CA SER A 151 -1.64 -10.81 26.41
C SER A 151 -2.47 -11.89 25.67
N ARG A 152 -3.80 -11.81 25.77
CA ARG A 152 -4.74 -12.79 25.20
C ARG A 152 -5.68 -12.23 24.14
N LEU A 153 -5.76 -10.91 23.98
CA LEU A 153 -6.62 -10.27 22.99
C LEU A 153 -5.79 -9.67 21.86
N SER A 154 -6.17 -9.98 20.62
CA SER A 154 -5.60 -9.39 19.42
C SER A 154 -6.71 -8.83 18.53
N GLN A 155 -6.50 -7.65 17.97
CA GLN A 155 -7.41 -7.01 17.04
C GLN A 155 -6.87 -7.10 15.62
N THR A 156 -7.70 -7.59 14.71
CA THR A 156 -7.39 -7.53 13.28
C THR A 156 -7.48 -6.08 12.77
N PRO A 157 -6.81 -5.77 11.65
CA PRO A 157 -6.91 -4.48 10.98
C PRO A 157 -8.34 -4.06 10.62
N GLY A 158 -9.25 -5.03 10.41
CA GLY A 158 -10.68 -4.79 10.19
C GLY A 158 -11.49 -4.56 11.48
N GLY A 159 -10.83 -4.40 12.63
CA GLY A 159 -11.45 -4.12 13.92
C GLY A 159 -12.02 -5.33 14.67
N THR A 160 -11.97 -6.53 14.10
CA THR A 160 -12.45 -7.76 14.77
C THR A 160 -11.46 -8.18 15.87
N ILE A 161 -11.97 -8.39 17.08
CA ILE A 161 -11.17 -8.82 18.23
C ILE A 161 -11.25 -10.34 18.38
N TYR A 162 -10.10 -10.97 18.61
CA TYR A 162 -9.97 -12.40 18.90
C TYR A 162 -9.39 -12.61 20.30
N TYR A 163 -9.89 -13.62 20.99
CA TYR A 163 -9.35 -14.09 22.26
C TYR A 163 -8.58 -15.40 22.09
N LYS A 164 -7.37 -15.45 22.63
CA LYS A 164 -6.44 -16.57 22.60
C LYS A 164 -6.74 -17.54 23.74
N MET A 165 -7.76 -18.37 23.57
CA MET A 165 -8.20 -19.36 24.55
C MET A 165 -7.21 -20.54 24.62
N THR A 166 -6.80 -20.89 25.83
CA THR A 166 -6.11 -22.17 26.09
C THR A 166 -7.16 -23.26 26.25
N SER A 167 -7.11 -24.30 25.41
CA SER A 167 -7.93 -25.50 25.57
C SER A 167 -7.05 -26.65 26.08
N ILE A 168 -7.46 -27.23 27.20
CA ILE A 168 -6.86 -28.46 27.74
C ILE A 168 -7.74 -29.61 27.25
N SER A 169 -7.16 -30.55 26.50
CA SER A 169 -7.91 -31.73 26.06
C SER A 169 -8.06 -32.68 27.25
N GLU A 170 -9.29 -32.85 27.73
CA GLU A 170 -9.62 -33.74 28.85
C GLU A 170 -9.33 -35.22 28.56
N LYS A 171 -9.14 -35.60 27.30
CA LYS A 171 -9.06 -37.00 26.86
C LYS A 171 -7.66 -37.63 26.91
N SER A 172 -6.61 -36.92 27.32
CA SER A 172 -5.27 -37.50 27.39
C SER A 172 -4.38 -36.76 28.39
N LYS A 173 -3.92 -37.49 29.41
CA LYS A 173 -3.11 -37.01 30.55
C LYS A 173 -1.74 -36.42 30.17
N ASN A 174 -1.35 -36.40 28.90
CA ASN A 174 -0.03 -35.94 28.43
C ASN A 174 -0.07 -34.99 27.21
N THR A 175 -1.21 -34.37 26.90
CA THR A 175 -1.31 -33.53 25.68
C THR A 175 -0.96 -32.08 25.98
N ARG A 176 0.01 -31.51 25.25
CA ARG A 176 0.35 -30.07 25.31
C ARG A 176 -0.90 -29.21 25.11
N PRO A 177 -1.04 -28.08 25.83
CA PRO A 177 -2.18 -27.19 25.69
C PRO A 177 -2.32 -26.69 24.25
N LYS A 178 -3.52 -26.78 23.68
CA LYS A 178 -3.80 -26.27 22.33
C LYS A 178 -4.40 -24.87 22.45
N MET A 179 -3.82 -23.92 21.73
CA MET A 179 -4.33 -22.55 21.67
C MET A 179 -5.34 -22.41 20.54
N LYS A 180 -6.51 -21.85 20.83
CA LYS A 180 -7.57 -21.57 19.86
C LYS A 180 -7.88 -20.08 19.86
N MET A 181 -7.97 -19.49 18.67
CA MET A 181 -8.43 -18.11 18.52
C MET A 181 -9.96 -18.12 18.42
N VAL A 182 -10.63 -17.45 19.37
CA VAL A 182 -12.09 -17.32 19.41
C VAL A 182 -12.46 -15.90 18.98
N LYS A 183 -13.28 -15.79 17.92
CA LYS A 183 -13.79 -14.50 17.45
C LYS A 183 -14.80 -13.94 18.47
N LEU A 184 -14.58 -12.70 18.89
CA LEU A 184 -15.52 -11.96 19.74
C LEU A 184 -16.46 -11.12 18.89
N SER A 185 -17.68 -10.90 19.37
CA SER A 185 -18.65 -9.98 18.77
C SER A 185 -18.34 -8.51 19.09
N SER A 186 -17.62 -8.26 20.18
CA SER A 186 -17.28 -6.93 20.66
C SER A 186 -16.23 -6.23 19.78
N LYS A 187 -16.44 -4.93 19.55
CA LYS A 187 -15.54 -4.05 18.77
C LYS A 187 -14.62 -3.17 19.63
N CYS A 188 -14.85 -3.10 20.94
CA CYS A 188 -14.01 -2.35 21.88
C CYS A 188 -13.50 -3.24 23.01
N LEU A 189 -12.38 -2.84 23.63
CA LEU A 189 -11.66 -3.63 24.61
C LEU A 189 -12.52 -3.99 25.84
N ASP A 190 -13.19 -3.00 26.43
CA ASP A 190 -13.98 -3.23 27.66
C ASP A 190 -15.18 -4.15 27.45
N LYS A 191 -15.80 -4.11 26.27
CA LYS A 191 -16.88 -5.03 25.91
C LYS A 191 -16.32 -6.42 25.61
N ALA A 192 -15.15 -6.50 24.97
CA ALA A 192 -14.48 -7.76 24.69
C ALA A 192 -14.10 -8.50 25.99
N ILE A 193 -13.60 -7.79 27.01
CA ILE A 193 -13.27 -8.38 28.33
C ILE A 193 -14.54 -8.95 28.98
N ARG A 194 -15.62 -8.16 29.05
CA ARG A 194 -16.91 -8.62 29.59
C ARG A 194 -17.50 -9.80 28.81
N GLU A 195 -17.35 -9.80 27.49
CA GLU A 195 -17.80 -10.90 26.64
C GLU A 195 -17.00 -12.20 26.89
N VAL A 196 -15.69 -12.09 27.11
CA VAL A 196 -14.82 -13.23 27.46
C VAL A 196 -15.28 -13.87 28.78
N GLU A 197 -15.58 -13.05 29.78
CA GLU A 197 -16.10 -13.50 31.08
C GLU A 197 -17.49 -14.13 30.94
N ARG A 198 -18.41 -13.45 30.25
CA ARG A 198 -19.79 -13.93 30.02
C ARG A 198 -19.82 -15.26 29.27
N ARG A 199 -18.94 -15.44 28.28
CA ARG A 199 -18.81 -16.69 27.52
C ARG A 199 -17.98 -17.75 28.25
N GLY A 200 -17.35 -17.40 29.37
CA GLY A 200 -16.51 -18.30 30.15
C GLY A 200 -15.27 -18.79 29.41
N LEU A 201 -14.71 -17.98 28.51
CA LEU A 201 -13.56 -18.40 27.69
C LEU A 201 -12.27 -18.46 28.52
N ASN A 202 -12.21 -17.77 29.66
CA ASN A 202 -11.09 -17.70 30.60
C ASN A 202 -11.15 -18.76 31.72
N LYS A 203 -12.09 -19.72 31.67
CA LYS A 203 -12.30 -20.74 32.74
C LYS A 203 -11.05 -21.53 33.08
N PHE A 204 -10.22 -21.85 32.08
CA PHE A 204 -9.02 -22.68 32.26
C PHE A 204 -7.77 -21.89 32.65
N GLU A 205 -7.79 -20.55 32.59
CA GLU A 205 -6.65 -19.70 32.96
C GLU A 205 -6.43 -19.67 34.47
N LYS A 206 -7.51 -19.77 35.26
CA LYS A 206 -7.45 -19.79 36.73
C LYS A 206 -6.76 -21.04 37.30
N PHE A 207 -6.56 -22.09 36.49
CA PHE A 207 -5.92 -23.33 36.91
C PHE A 207 -4.38 -23.33 36.72
N GLU A 208 -3.82 -22.45 35.88
CA GLU A 208 -2.38 -22.40 35.63
C GLU A 208 -1.57 -21.84 36.83
N VAL A 209 -2.21 -21.02 37.68
CA VAL A 209 -1.55 -20.39 38.85
C VAL A 209 -1.19 -21.40 39.96
N LYS A 210 -1.71 -22.63 39.92
CA LYS A 210 -1.40 -23.69 40.90
C LYS A 210 -0.33 -24.69 40.44
N SER A 211 0.57 -24.30 39.53
CA SER A 211 1.72 -25.14 39.16
C SER A 211 2.95 -24.85 40.03
N LYS A 212 3.13 -25.76 41.00
CA LYS A 212 4.26 -26.14 41.87
C LYS A 212 5.59 -25.35 41.78
N PRO A 213 6.25 -25.06 42.93
CA PRO A 213 7.58 -24.45 42.95
C PRO A 213 8.57 -25.31 42.16
N SER A 214 9.39 -24.64 41.35
CA SER A 214 10.43 -25.24 40.53
C SER A 214 11.37 -26.09 41.41
N ARG A 215 11.52 -27.36 41.04
CA ARG A 215 12.47 -28.27 41.68
C ARG A 215 13.88 -27.75 41.36
N VAL A 216 14.55 -27.20 42.37
CA VAL A 216 15.97 -26.83 42.31
C VAL A 216 16.76 -28.07 41.88
N THR A 217 17.31 -28.04 40.66
CA THR A 217 18.28 -29.02 40.20
C THR A 217 19.57 -28.83 41.00
N LYS A 218 19.82 -29.71 41.98
CA LYS A 218 21.17 -29.91 42.52
C LYS A 218 22.07 -30.36 41.36
N ARG A 219 22.95 -29.47 40.90
CA ARG A 219 24.08 -29.84 40.04
C ARG A 219 24.96 -30.80 40.85
N GLN A 220 25.17 -32.01 40.33
CA GLN A 220 26.29 -32.84 40.78
C GLN A 220 27.55 -32.22 40.20
N GLU A 221 28.44 -31.75 41.07
CA GLU A 221 29.79 -31.35 40.70
C GLU A 221 30.54 -32.59 40.21
N LYS A 222 30.96 -32.56 38.93
CA LYS A 222 31.94 -33.50 38.42
C LYS A 222 33.28 -33.17 39.09
N GLN A 223 33.77 -34.09 39.92
CA GLN A 223 35.17 -34.10 40.32
C GLN A 223 36.05 -34.19 39.07
N ILE A 224 37.04 -33.31 38.99
CA ILE A 224 38.10 -33.33 37.97
C ILE A 224 39.35 -33.86 38.68
N ALA A 225 39.94 -34.89 38.06
CA ALA A 225 41.29 -35.44 38.18
C ALA A 225 41.81 -35.80 39.58
#